data_AF-A0A527Y328-F1
#
_entry.id   AF-A0A527Y328-F1
#
_cell.length_a   1.000
_cell.length_b   1.000
_cell.length_c   1.000
_cell.angle_alpha   90.00
_cell.angle_beta   90.00
_cell.angle_gamma   90.00
#
_symmetry.space_group_name_H-M   'P 1'
#
loop_
_entity.id
_entity.type
_entity.pdbx_description
1 polymer ?
#
loop_
_entity_poly.entity_id
_entity_poly.type
_entity_poly.pdbx_seq_one_letter_code
_entity_poly.pdbx_strand_id
1 'polypeptide(L)' 'MRLAVTGREGQVAASLVEAARGRDDVEVVAVGRPALD' A
#
# COMPACT_ATOMS: atom_id res chain seq x y z
N MET A 1 -12.73 -2.49 -2.75
CA MET A 1 -11.69 -3.54 -2.84
C MET A 1 -10.56 -3.19 -1.88
N ARG A 2 -9.97 -4.18 -1.19
CA ARG A 2 -8.87 -3.93 -0.24
C ARG A 2 -7.59 -4.57 -0.75
N LEU A 3 -6.51 -3.79 -0.79
CA LEU A 3 -5.20 -4.20 -1.30
C LEU A 3 -4.16 -4.12 -0.17
N ALA A 4 -3.51 -5.23 0.14
CA ALA A 4 -2.37 -5.26 1.05
C ALA A 4 -1.06 -5.07 0.26
N VAL A 5 -0.21 -4.14 0.69
CA VAL A 5 1.08 -3.86 0.06
C VAL A 5 2.20 -4.02 1.08
N THR A 6 3.16 -4.90 0.81
CA THR A 6 4.33 -5.12 1.67
C THR A 6 5.42 -4.09 1.40
N GLY A 7 6.13 -3.66 2.45
CA GLY A 7 7.18 -2.63 2.33
C GLY A 7 6.66 -1.24 2.68
N ARG A 8 6.04 -1.13 3.86
CA ARG A 8 5.36 0.06 4.42
C ARG A 8 5.98 1.42 4.11
N GLU A 9 7.30 1.52 4.16
CA GLU A 9 8.04 2.79 4.05
C GLU A 9 8.66 3.01 2.66
N GLY A 10 8.42 2.09 1.71
CA GLY A 10 8.91 2.23 0.35
C GLY A 10 8.14 3.28 -0.45
N GLN A 11 8.83 3.93 -1.38
CA GLN A 11 8.24 4.92 -2.29
C GLN A 11 6.98 4.38 -3.00
N VAL A 12 7.01 3.12 -3.46
CA VAL A 12 5.87 2.50 -4.15
C VAL A 12 4.65 2.40 -3.23
N ALA A 13 4.84 2.00 -1.97
CA ALA A 13 3.73 1.93 -1.00
C ALA A 13 3.12 3.31 -0.76
N ALA A 14 3.95 4.34 -0.61
CA ALA A 14 3.49 5.72 -0.47
C ALA A 14 2.70 6.19 -1.71
N SER A 15 3.21 5.96 -2.92
CA SER A 15 2.52 6.33 -4.16
C SER A 15 1.17 5.64 -4.33
N LEU A 16 1.06 4.36 -3.95
CA LEU A 16 -0.19 3.62 -4.01
C LEU A 16 -1.23 4.14 -3.01
N VAL A 17 -0.80 4.50 -1.79
CA VAL A 17 -1.69 5.12 -0.80
C VAL A 17 -2.21 6.47 -1.31
N GLU A 18 -1.35 7.31 -1.89
CA GLU A 18 -1.76 8.60 -2.47
C GLU A 18 -2.76 8.40 -3.62
N ALA A 19 -2.49 7.47 -4.54
CA ALA A 19 -3.39 7.18 -5.65
C ALA A 19 -4.77 6.67 -5.20
N ALA A 20 -4.83 5.94 -4.09
CA ALA A 20 -6.08 5.42 -3.54
C ALA A 20 -6.96 6.52 -2.91
N ARG A 21 -6.41 7.67 -2.49
CA ARG A 21 -7.21 8.77 -1.92
C ARG A 21 -8.24 9.37 -2.89
N GLY A 22 -8.02 9.23 -4.19
CA GLY A 22 -8.97 9.65 -5.23
C GLY A 22 -9.98 8.59 -5.64
N ARG A 23 -10.03 7.44 -4.93
CA ARG A 23 -10.83 6.27 -5.30
C ARG A 23 -11.62 5.73 -4.12
N ASP A 24 -12.90 6.01 -4.08
CA ASP A 24 -13.80 5.52 -3.02
C ASP A 24 -14.00 3.99 -3.06
N ASP A 25 -13.68 3.35 -4.18
CA ASP A 25 -13.81 1.91 -4.38
C ASP A 25 -12.56 1.11 -3.94
N VAL A 26 -11.47 1.77 -3.54
CA VAL A 26 -10.17 1.12 -3.24
C VAL A 26 -9.60 1.59 -1.90
N GLU A 27 -9.21 0.63 -1.08
CA GLU A 27 -8.43 0.86 0.15
C GLU A 27 -7.07 0.17 0.03
N VAL A 28 -5.99 0.94 0.19
CA VAL A 28 -4.61 0.42 0.22
C VAL A 28 -4.11 0.38 1.66
N VAL A 29 -3.72 -0.81 2.11
CA VAL A 29 -3.17 -1.04 3.45
C VAL A 29 -1.70 -1.40 3.34
N ALA A 30 -0.83 -0.48 3.77
CA ALA A 30 0.61 -0.69 3.80
C ALA A 30 1.01 -1.54 5.02
N VAL A 31 1.54 -2.73 4.76
CA VAL A 31 2.00 -3.67 5.79
C VAL A 31 3.53 -3.76 5.80
N GLY A 32 4.08 -4.22 6.94
CA GLY A 32 5.52 -4.46 7.07
C GLY A 32 6.02 -5.38 5.96
N ARG A 33 7.31 -5.26 5.63
CA ARG A 33 7.95 -6.22 4.72
C ARG A 33 8.07 -7.56 5.49
N PRO A 34 7.54 -8.69 4.97
CA PRO A 34 7.89 -10.00 5.50
C PRO A 34 9.40 -10.15 5.44
N ALA A 35 10.03 -10.92 6.33
CA ALA A 35 11.43 -11.29 6.15
C ALA A 35 11.55 -12.06 4.82
N LEU A 36 11.84 -11.31 3.76
CA LEU A 36 12.30 -11.79 2.49
C LEU A 36 13.81 -11.77 2.70
N ASP A 37 14.37 -12.96 2.78
CA ASP A 37 15.79 -13.26 2.78
C ASP A 37 16.59 -12.35 1.83
#